data_AF-A0A164D559-F1
#
_entry.id   AF-A0A164D559-F1
#
_cell.length_a   1.000
_cell.length_b   1.000
_cell.length_c   1.000
_cell.angle_alpha   90.00
_cell.angle_beta   90.00
_cell.angle_gamma   90.00
#
_symmetry.space_group_name_H-M   'P 1'
#
loop_
_entity.id
_entity.type
_entity.pdbx_description
1 polymer ?
#
loop_
_entity_poly.entity_id
_entity_poly.type
_entity_poly.pdbx_seq_one_letter_code
_entity_poly.pdbx_strand_id
1 'polypeptide(L)'
;MTFALHVIALGSLGPARADQWSRCLYNNQSIDCRRAFLCSGAPCGVFKLEWKDGASDVFTRYKDGVARNVGFYKDTRGGEWMLRGFAGSFGLRNVDNGNAIVYGMTLSECRQSMLEDFCS
;
A
#
# COMPACT_ATOMS: atom_id res chain seq x y z
N MET A 1 56.16 17.86 8.71
CA MET A 1 55.33 17.07 9.65
C MET A 1 53.93 17.02 9.06
N THR A 2 53.57 15.88 8.47
CA THR A 2 52.35 15.71 7.68
C THR A 2 51.32 15.00 8.55
N PHE A 3 50.24 15.66 8.91
CA PHE A 3 49.15 15.05 9.68
C PHE A 3 48.23 14.29 8.72
N ALA A 4 48.19 12.97 8.88
CA ALA A 4 47.30 12.07 8.14
C ALA A 4 45.85 12.22 8.64
N LEU A 5 44.94 12.60 7.74
CA LEU A 5 43.49 12.55 7.98
C LEU A 5 43.06 11.09 8.12
N HIS A 6 42.46 10.74 9.26
CA HIS A 6 41.74 9.48 9.44
C HIS A 6 40.35 9.63 8.83
N VAL A 7 40.13 9.01 7.68
CA VAL A 7 38.79 8.80 7.12
C VAL A 7 38.16 7.64 7.87
N ILE A 8 37.30 7.93 8.85
CA ILE A 8 36.40 6.94 9.41
C ILE A 8 35.29 6.73 8.38
N ALA A 9 35.44 5.70 7.56
CA ALA A 9 34.36 5.17 6.75
C ALA A 9 33.34 4.50 7.69
N LEU A 10 32.37 5.28 8.19
CA LEU A 10 31.12 4.76 8.73
C LEU A 10 30.37 4.12 7.57
N GLY A 11 30.63 2.83 7.36
CA GLY A 11 29.79 1.96 6.54
C GLY A 11 28.36 2.15 7.00
N SER A 12 27.55 2.70 6.12
CA SER A 12 26.11 2.81 6.29
C SER A 12 25.54 1.39 6.40
N LEU A 13 25.34 0.94 7.63
CA LEU A 13 24.36 -0.07 7.96
C LEU A 13 22.99 0.52 7.65
N GLY A 14 22.64 0.57 6.35
CA GLY A 14 21.25 0.68 5.96
C GLY A 14 20.52 -0.48 6.64
N PRO A 15 19.35 -0.23 7.26
CA PRO A 15 18.63 -1.30 7.92
C PRO A 15 18.42 -2.43 6.91
N ALA A 16 18.83 -3.64 7.29
CA ALA A 16 18.44 -4.86 6.58
C ALA A 16 16.94 -4.77 6.35
N ARG A 17 16.50 -4.81 5.08
CA ARG A 17 15.08 -4.78 4.70
C ARG A 17 14.46 -6.10 5.15
N ALA A 18 14.14 -6.20 6.44
CA ALA A 18 13.24 -7.20 6.98
C ALA A 18 12.02 -7.26 6.06
N ASP A 19 11.60 -8.48 5.70
CA ASP A 19 10.60 -8.73 4.66
C ASP A 19 9.47 -7.70 4.75
N GLN A 20 9.36 -6.84 3.73
CA GLN A 20 8.53 -5.63 3.72
C GLN A 20 7.02 -5.95 3.57
N TRP A 21 6.59 -7.09 4.10
CA TRP A 21 5.20 -7.50 4.20
C TRP A 21 4.49 -6.67 5.27
N SER A 22 3.31 -6.20 4.91
CA SER A 22 2.36 -5.52 5.77
C SER A 22 1.16 -6.44 5.99
N ARG A 23 0.45 -6.26 7.11
CA ARG A 23 -0.82 -6.95 7.35
C ARG A 23 -1.87 -6.40 6.40
N CYS A 24 -2.57 -7.28 5.71
CA CYS A 24 -3.60 -6.87 4.77
C CYS A 24 -4.80 -7.80 4.86
N LEU A 25 -5.93 -7.31 4.36
CA LEU A 25 -7.19 -8.03 4.33
C LEU A 25 -7.69 -8.10 2.89
N TYR A 26 -8.16 -9.26 2.46
CA TYR A 26 -8.99 -9.44 1.27
C TYR A 26 -10.33 -10.02 1.72
N ASN A 27 -11.43 -9.27 1.58
CA ASN A 27 -12.76 -9.67 2.06
C ASN A 27 -12.73 -10.21 3.50
N ASN A 28 -12.12 -9.45 4.42
CA ASN A 28 -11.91 -9.78 5.84
C ASN A 28 -10.96 -10.97 6.12
N GLN A 29 -10.43 -11.63 5.11
CA GLN A 29 -9.41 -12.67 5.27
C GLN A 29 -8.01 -12.07 5.34
N SER A 30 -7.26 -12.42 6.38
CA SER A 30 -5.91 -11.90 6.58
C SER A 30 -4.91 -12.60 5.68
N ILE A 31 -4.21 -11.82 4.86
CA ILE A 31 -3.07 -12.27 4.06
C ILE A 31 -2.04 -11.15 4.01
N ASP A 32 -0.79 -11.47 4.31
CA ASP A 32 0.31 -10.52 4.24
C ASP A 32 0.50 -10.01 2.80
N CYS A 33 0.84 -8.73 2.67
CA CYS A 33 1.03 -8.10 1.37
C CYS A 33 2.04 -6.99 1.36
N ARG A 34 2.56 -6.66 0.18
CA ARG A 34 3.48 -5.53 -0.01
C ARG A 34 2.97 -4.62 -1.11
N ARG A 35 3.24 -3.33 -0.95
CA ARG A 35 2.95 -2.30 -1.96
C ARG A 35 4.24 -1.79 -2.57
N ALA A 36 4.29 -1.72 -3.89
CA ALA A 36 5.36 -1.05 -4.63
C ALA A 36 4.78 0.04 -5.52
N PHE A 37 5.30 1.26 -5.43
CA PHE A 37 4.95 2.35 -6.34
C PHE A 37 5.70 2.19 -7.66
N LEU A 38 5.00 2.34 -8.79
CA LEU A 38 5.54 2.09 -10.13
C LEU A 38 5.89 3.38 -10.89
N CYS A 39 6.24 4.43 -10.15
CA CYS A 39 6.58 5.74 -10.70
C CYS A 39 7.88 6.26 -10.06
N SER A 40 8.52 7.23 -10.72
CA SER A 40 9.77 7.84 -10.25
C SER A 40 9.58 9.08 -9.35
N GLY A 41 8.34 9.55 -9.16
CA GLY A 41 8.05 10.77 -8.39
C GLY A 41 6.64 10.83 -7.83
N ALA A 42 6.41 11.70 -6.85
CA ALA A 42 5.11 11.90 -6.20
C ALA A 42 4.33 13.07 -6.84
N PRO A 43 2.98 12.99 -6.93
CA PRO A 43 2.12 11.90 -6.45
C PRO A 43 2.10 10.69 -7.40
N CYS A 44 2.28 9.50 -6.84
CA CYS A 44 2.24 8.25 -7.61
C CYS A 44 0.82 7.77 -7.83
N GLY A 45 0.33 7.81 -9.06
CA GLY A 45 -0.98 7.27 -9.43
C GLY A 45 -0.99 5.75 -9.65
N VAL A 46 0.16 5.08 -9.62
CA VAL A 46 0.27 3.66 -10.00
C VAL A 46 1.02 2.88 -8.94
N PHE A 47 0.40 1.80 -8.44
CA PHE A 47 1.06 0.90 -7.50
C PHE A 47 0.71 -0.57 -7.77
N LYS A 48 1.65 -1.45 -7.47
CA LYS A 48 1.45 -2.90 -7.42
C LYS A 48 1.15 -3.31 -5.98
N LEU A 49 0.12 -4.14 -5.79
CA LEU A 49 -0.03 -4.96 -4.60
C LEU A 49 0.37 -6.39 -4.92
N GLU A 50 1.17 -6.98 -4.06
CA GLU A 50 1.58 -8.36 -4.14
C GLU A 50 1.29 -9.05 -2.81
N TRP A 51 0.63 -10.20 -2.88
CA TRP A 51 0.22 -11.03 -1.77
C TRP A 51 1.28 -12.10 -1.51
N LYS A 52 1.39 -12.55 -0.26
CA LYS A 52 2.40 -13.54 0.15
C LYS A 52 2.19 -14.92 -0.50
N ASP A 53 1.01 -15.20 -1.02
CA ASP A 53 0.70 -16.41 -1.80
C ASP A 53 1.18 -16.33 -3.27
N GLY A 54 1.75 -15.20 -3.68
CA GLY A 54 2.28 -14.97 -5.03
C GLY A 54 1.31 -14.26 -5.98
N ALA A 55 0.05 -14.04 -5.60
CA ALA A 55 -0.87 -13.25 -6.41
C ALA A 55 -0.49 -11.76 -6.40
N SER A 56 -0.74 -11.05 -7.50
CA SER A 56 -0.51 -9.60 -7.55
C SER A 56 -1.41 -8.90 -8.56
N ASP A 57 -1.61 -7.60 -8.34
CA ASP A 57 -2.33 -6.73 -9.27
C ASP A 57 -1.73 -5.33 -9.27
N VAL A 58 -1.94 -4.59 -10.36
CA VAL A 58 -1.49 -3.22 -10.54
C VAL A 58 -2.71 -2.31 -10.62
N PHE A 59 -2.73 -1.30 -9.74
CA PHE A 59 -3.79 -0.32 -9.64
C PHE A 59 -3.33 1.01 -10.23
N THR A 60 -4.03 1.50 -11.24
CA THR A 60 -3.75 2.77 -11.92
C THR A 60 -4.87 3.77 -11.65
N ARG A 61 -4.53 4.92 -11.06
CA ARG A 61 -5.46 6.00 -10.79
C ARG A 61 -5.96 6.59 -12.10
N TYR A 62 -7.28 6.72 -12.24
CA TYR A 62 -7.91 7.34 -13.41
C TYR A 62 -8.79 8.54 -13.06
N LYS A 63 -9.16 8.70 -11.78
CA LYS A 63 -10.01 9.80 -11.33
C LYS A 63 -9.78 10.12 -9.85
N ASP A 64 -9.93 11.38 -9.51
CA ASP A 64 -9.91 11.86 -8.12
C ASP A 64 -11.30 11.76 -7.48
N GLY A 65 -11.35 11.48 -6.18
CA GLY A 65 -12.56 11.59 -5.39
C GLY A 65 -12.85 13.04 -4.98
N VAL A 66 -14.08 13.30 -4.52
CA VAL A 66 -14.46 14.61 -3.96
C VAL A 66 -13.67 14.90 -2.68
N ALA A 67 -13.41 13.88 -1.86
CA ALA A 67 -12.58 13.99 -0.67
C ALA A 67 -11.09 13.77 -1.00
N ARG A 68 -10.21 14.52 -0.33
CA ARG A 68 -8.75 14.50 -0.59
C ARG A 68 -8.09 13.12 -0.44
N ASN A 69 -8.64 12.27 0.42
CA ASN A 69 -8.13 10.93 0.68
C ASN A 69 -8.83 9.86 -0.17
N VAL A 70 -9.66 10.25 -1.15
CA VAL A 70 -10.39 9.34 -2.02
C VAL A 70 -9.89 9.44 -3.46
N GLY A 71 -9.73 8.30 -4.11
CA GLY A 71 -9.38 8.20 -5.52
C GLY A 71 -9.96 6.96 -6.16
N PHE A 72 -10.04 6.94 -7.48
CA PHE A 72 -10.54 5.81 -8.24
C PHE A 72 -9.44 5.22 -9.11
N TYR A 73 -9.33 3.90 -9.08
CA TYR A 73 -8.26 3.12 -9.68
C TYR A 73 -8.85 2.02 -10.56
N LYS A 74 -8.14 1.67 -11.64
CA LYS A 74 -8.39 0.47 -12.43
C LYS A 74 -7.34 -0.58 -12.13
N ASP A 75 -7.76 -1.81 -11.96
CA ASP A 75 -6.86 -2.95 -11.95
C ASP A 75 -6.49 -3.40 -13.38
N THR A 76 -5.56 -4.35 -13.51
CA THR A 76 -5.09 -4.85 -14.82
C THR A 76 -6.17 -5.55 -15.65
N ARG A 77 -7.27 -5.96 -15.01
CA ARG A 77 -8.42 -6.63 -15.63
C ARG A 77 -9.53 -5.64 -15.98
N GLY A 78 -9.35 -4.36 -15.69
CA GLY A 78 -10.31 -3.29 -15.95
C GLY A 78 -11.32 -3.07 -14.83
N GLY A 79 -11.22 -3.80 -13.71
CA GLY A 79 -12.09 -3.61 -12.55
C GLY A 79 -11.86 -2.25 -11.92
N GLU A 80 -12.95 -1.55 -11.56
CA GLU A 80 -12.89 -0.23 -10.94
C GLU A 80 -12.91 -0.32 -9.41
N TRP A 81 -12.01 0.41 -8.76
CA TRP A 81 -11.81 0.39 -7.32
C TRP A 81 -11.80 1.80 -6.74
N MET A 82 -12.62 2.02 -5.72
CA MET A 82 -12.56 3.23 -4.89
C MET A 82 -11.55 3.02 -3.77
N LEU A 83 -10.49 3.84 -3.75
CA LEU A 83 -9.49 3.87 -2.70
C LEU A 83 -9.84 4.94 -1.67
N ARG A 84 -9.74 4.61 -0.38
CA ARG A 84 -9.75 5.57 0.73
C ARG A 84 -8.48 5.42 1.58
N GLY A 85 -7.70 6.49 1.72
CA GLY A 85 -6.52 6.52 2.58
C GLY A 85 -6.83 6.88 4.03
N PHE A 86 -6.11 6.28 4.97
CA PHE A 86 -6.19 6.57 6.41
C PHE A 86 -4.88 6.21 7.14
N ALA A 87 -4.23 7.18 7.80
CA ALA A 87 -3.07 6.97 8.69
C ALA A 87 -1.96 6.04 8.13
N GLY A 88 -1.58 6.21 6.86
CA GLY A 88 -0.56 5.37 6.19
C GLY A 88 -1.09 4.04 5.63
N SER A 89 -2.31 3.66 5.99
CA SER A 89 -3.10 2.54 5.46
C SER A 89 -4.07 3.02 4.38
N PHE A 90 -4.71 2.07 3.69
CA PHE A 90 -5.81 2.39 2.78
C PHE A 90 -6.74 1.20 2.58
N GLY A 91 -8.00 1.49 2.23
CA GLY A 91 -8.97 0.53 1.74
C GLY A 91 -9.19 0.71 0.23
N LEU A 92 -9.41 -0.38 -0.49
CA LEU A 92 -9.91 -0.42 -1.86
C LEU A 92 -11.22 -1.19 -1.86
N ARG A 93 -12.25 -0.67 -2.52
CA ARG A 93 -13.54 -1.35 -2.69
C ARG A 93 -13.88 -1.38 -4.17
N ASN A 94 -14.04 -2.58 -4.71
CA ASN A 94 -14.43 -2.77 -6.09
C ASN A 94 -15.87 -2.26 -6.27
N VAL A 95 -16.09 -1.42 -7.27
CA VAL A 95 -17.36 -0.75 -7.50
C VAL A 95 -18.44 -1.73 -7.98
N ASP A 96 -18.05 -2.77 -8.73
CA ASP A 96 -18.98 -3.67 -9.40
C ASP A 96 -19.40 -4.85 -8.52
N ASN A 97 -18.45 -5.42 -7.77
CA ASN A 97 -18.68 -6.65 -6.99
C ASN A 97 -18.56 -6.47 -5.47
N GLY A 98 -18.16 -5.28 -5.00
CA GLY A 98 -18.05 -5.00 -3.57
C GLY A 98 -16.88 -5.67 -2.85
N ASN A 99 -16.00 -6.40 -3.56
CA ASN A 99 -14.78 -6.95 -2.96
C ASN A 99 -13.95 -5.83 -2.33
N ALA A 100 -13.36 -6.12 -1.18
CA ALA A 100 -12.61 -5.15 -0.40
C ALA A 100 -11.18 -5.64 -0.15
N ILE A 101 -10.23 -4.71 -0.29
CA ILE A 101 -8.84 -4.89 0.12
C ILE A 101 -8.53 -3.83 1.16
N VAL A 102 -7.88 -4.21 2.27
CA VAL A 102 -7.33 -3.25 3.24
C VAL A 102 -5.84 -3.50 3.37
N TYR A 103 -5.03 -2.46 3.19
CA TYR A 103 -3.58 -2.50 3.31
C TYR A 103 -3.13 -1.89 4.64
N GLY A 104 -2.22 -2.56 5.34
CA GLY A 104 -1.52 -2.02 6.50
C GLY A 104 -2.27 -2.16 7.82
N MET A 105 -3.29 -3.02 7.90
CA MET A 105 -4.14 -3.19 9.08
C MET A 105 -4.56 -4.64 9.29
N THR A 106 -4.77 -4.99 10.56
CA THR A 106 -5.56 -6.15 10.98
C THR A 106 -7.05 -5.88 10.85
N LEU A 107 -7.87 -6.94 10.93
CA LEU A 107 -9.33 -6.82 10.95
C LEU A 107 -9.83 -5.98 12.14
N SER A 108 -9.22 -6.14 13.32
CA SER A 108 -9.62 -5.37 14.51
C SER A 108 -9.29 -3.89 14.37
N GLU A 109 -8.10 -3.56 13.85
CA GLU A 109 -7.70 -2.16 13.60
C GLU A 109 -8.60 -1.52 12.54
N CYS A 110 -8.91 -2.24 11.47
CA CYS A 110 -9.79 -1.75 10.42
C CYS A 110 -11.19 -1.38 10.96
N ARG A 111 -11.80 -2.27 11.76
CA ARG A 111 -13.13 -2.07 12.37
C ARG A 111 -13.21 -0.92 13.38
N GLN A 112 -12.07 -0.38 13.80
CA GLN A 112 -11.97 0.74 14.73
C GLN A 112 -11.43 2.01 14.04
N SER A 113 -11.40 2.02 12.70
CA SER A 113 -10.81 3.09 11.91
C SER A 113 -11.82 3.74 10.96
N MET A 114 -11.39 4.79 10.27
CA MET A 114 -12.18 5.40 9.18
C MET A 114 -12.35 4.50 7.93
N LEU A 115 -11.82 3.28 7.99
CA LEU A 115 -11.97 2.23 6.97
C LEU A 115 -12.89 1.10 7.44
N GLU A 116 -13.64 1.25 8.53
CA GLU A 116 -14.54 0.22 9.06
C GLU A 116 -15.52 -0.33 8.01
N ASP A 117 -15.98 0.53 7.09
CA ASP A 117 -16.86 0.17 5.97
C ASP A 117 -16.17 -0.73 4.94
N PHE A 118 -14.85 -0.92 4.99
CA PHE A 118 -14.10 -1.87 4.16
C PHE A 118 -13.97 -3.25 4.81
N CYS A 119 -14.37 -3.39 6.07
CA CYS A 119 -14.20 -4.62 6.85
C CYS A 119 -15.41 -4.99 7.73
N SER A 120 -16.57 -4.49 7.32
CA SER A 120 -17.89 -4.89 7.78
C SER A 120 -18.31 -6.27 7.25
#